data_AF-A0A9P5JTG6-F1
#
_entry.id   AF-A0A9P5JTG6-F1
#
_cell.length_a   1.000
_cell.length_b   1.000
_cell.length_c   1.000
_cell.angle_alpha   90.00
_cell.angle_beta   90.00
_cell.angle_gamma   90.00
#
_symmetry.space_group_name_H-M   'P 1'
#
loop_
_entity.id
_entity.type
_entity.pdbx_description
1 polymer ?
#
loop_
_entity_poly.entity_id
_entity_poly.type
_entity_poly.pdbx_seq_one_letter_code
_entity_poly.pdbx_strand_id
1 'polypeptide(L)' 'LDYRDTIDSFVSRNKELHSLELSDDDWESIKLVASWLKSFRSATVEMSTTKIPMLSTTHAIF' A
#
# COMPACT_ATOMS: atom_id res chain seq x y z
N LEU A 1 -8.41 -1.91 4.36
CA LEU A 1 -9.55 -2.76 3.98
C LEU A 1 -10.78 -2.50 4.83
N ASP A 2 -10.70 -1.50 5.70
CA ASP A 2 -11.68 -1.22 6.76
C ASP A 2 -13.09 -0.90 6.24
N TYR A 3 -13.23 -0.68 4.92
CA TYR A 3 -14.49 -0.39 4.25
C TYR A 3 -14.99 -1.52 3.34
N ARG A 4 -14.35 -2.70 3.35
CA ARG A 4 -14.73 -3.84 2.52
C ARG A 4 -16.23 -4.15 2.64
N ASP A 5 -16.71 -4.39 3.86
CA ASP A 5 -18.12 -4.71 4.12
C ASP A 5 -19.08 -3.60 3.65
N THR A 6 -18.65 -2.34 3.74
CA THR A 6 -19.45 -1.21 3.27
C THR A 6 -19.50 -1.16 1.75
N ILE A 7 -18.39 -1.43 1.07
CA ILE A 7 -18.30 -1.49 -0.39
C ILE A 7 -19.11 -2.66 -0.93
N ASP A 8 -18.96 -3.85 -0.36
CA ASP A 8 -19.70 -5.05 -0.77
C ASP A 8 -21.22 -4.86 -0.54
N SER A 9 -21.62 -4.28 0.60
CA SER A 9 -23.02 -3.92 0.88
C SER A 9 -23.56 -2.85 -0.07
N PHE A 10 -22.74 -1.88 -0.46
CA PHE A 10 -23.14 -0.86 -1.43
C PHE A 10 -23.31 -1.44 -2.83
N VAL A 11 -22.35 -2.25 -3.30
CA VAL A 11 -22.40 -2.86 -4.64
C VAL A 11 -23.59 -3.83 -4.76
N SER A 12 -23.80 -4.70 -3.77
CA SER A 12 -24.93 -5.65 -3.76
C SER A 12 -26.31 -4.98 -3.80
N ARG A 13 -26.44 -3.77 -3.24
CA ARG A 13 -27.70 -3.00 -3.25
C ARG A 13 -27.95 -2.24 -4.56
N ASN A 14 -26.91 -1.98 -5.34
CA ASN A 14 -26.98 -1.19 -6.57
C ASN A 14 -26.76 -2.09 -7.80
N LYS A 15 -27.83 -2.53 -8.45
CA LYS A 15 -27.78 -3.49 -9.58
C LYS A 15 -26.86 -3.07 -10.72
N GLU A 16 -26.73 -1.77 -10.98
CA GLU A 16 -25.84 -1.20 -11.99
C GLU A 16 -24.34 -1.40 -11.69
N LEU A 17 -23.98 -1.64 -10.43
CA LEU A 17 -22.61 -1.84 -9.98
C LEU A 17 -22.24 -3.32 -9.83
N HIS A 18 -23.18 -4.25 -10.07
CA HIS A 18 -22.96 -5.68 -9.88
C HIS A 18 -21.86 -6.25 -10.80
N SER A 19 -21.57 -5.57 -11.91
CA SER A 19 -20.43 -5.89 -12.79
C SER A 19 -19.07 -5.54 -12.20
N LEU A 20 -19.05 -4.74 -11.13
CA LEU A 20 -17.87 -4.29 -10.39
C LEU A 20 -17.73 -5.03 -9.04
N GLU A 21 -18.56 -6.04 -8.80
CA GLU A 21 -18.46 -6.85 -7.59
C GLU A 21 -17.10 -7.56 -7.56
N LEU A 22 -16.37 -7.36 -6.46
CA LEU A 22 -15.03 -7.92 -6.27
C LEU A 22 -15.15 -9.29 -5.64
N SER A 23 -14.42 -10.25 -6.19
CA SER A 23 -14.29 -11.57 -5.57
C SER A 23 -13.41 -11.51 -4.32
N ASP A 24 -13.43 -12.57 -3.52
CA ASP A 24 -12.50 -12.74 -2.40
C ASP A 24 -11.03 -12.66 -2.84
N ASP A 25 -10.71 -13.21 -4.02
CA ASP A 25 -9.36 -13.20 -4.59
C ASP A 25 -8.93 -11.78 -5.00
N ASP A 26 -9.86 -10.98 -5.53
CA ASP A 26 -9.59 -9.57 -5.84
C ASP A 26 -9.29 -8.78 -4.56
N TRP A 27 -10.06 -9.05 -3.49
CA TRP A 27 -9.84 -8.42 -2.19
C TRP A 27 -8.49 -8.78 -1.58
N GLU A 28 -8.07 -10.04 -1.64
CA GLU A 28 -6.75 -10.46 -1.16
C GLU A 28 -5.62 -9.89 -2.03
N SER A 29 -5.83 -9.75 -3.34
CA SER A 29 -4.87 -9.07 -4.23
C SER A 29 -4.70 -7.60 -3.87
N ILE A 30 -5.80 -6.88 -3.63
CA ILE A 30 -5.80 -5.47 -3.19
C ILE A 30 -5.08 -5.34 -1.84
N LYS A 31 -5.34 -6.27 -0.90
CA LYS A 31 -4.68 -6.31 0.41
C LYS A 31 -3.17 -6.42 0.30
N LEU A 32 -2.69 -7.31 -0.56
CA LEU A 32 -1.27 -7.56 -0.79
C LEU A 32 -0.58 -6.29 -1.29
N VAL A 33 -1.14 -5.67 -2.33
CA VAL A 33 -0.62 -4.43 -2.91
C VAL A 33 -0.64 -3.29 -1.88
N ALA A 34 -1.73 -3.12 -1.13
CA ALA A 34 -1.83 -2.10 -0.10
C ALA A 34 -0.78 -2.30 1.01
N SER A 35 -0.51 -3.56 1.40
CA SER A 35 0.53 -3.88 2.37
C SER A 35 1.92 -3.50 1.85
N TRP A 36 2.22 -3.82 0.60
CA TRP A 36 3.49 -3.45 -0.03
C TRP A 36 3.67 -1.93 -0.08
N LEU A 37 2.64 -1.19 -0.52
CA LEU A 37 2.68 0.27 -0.58
C LEU A 37 2.88 0.89 0.82
N LYS A 38 2.23 0.33 1.85
CA LYS A 38 2.43 0.78 3.23
C LYS A 38 3.87 0.55 3.70
N SER A 39 4.43 -0.63 3.44
CA SER A 39 5.82 -0.94 3.79
C SER A 39 6.81 -0.03 3.05
N PHE A 40 6.60 0.19 1.76
CA PHE A 40 7.43 1.08 0.95
C PHE A 40 7.39 2.53 1.45
N ARG A 41 6.18 3.03 1.75
CA ARG A 41 6.00 4.34 2.36
C ARG A 41 6.75 4.44 3.69
N SER A 42 6.60 3.45 4.58
CA SER A 42 7.29 3.45 5.88
C SER A 42 8.81 3.51 5.71
N ALA A 43 9.38 2.68 4.83
CA ALA A 43 10.83 2.69 4.56
C ALA A 43 11.30 4.04 3.99
N THR A 44 10.54 4.63 3.07
CA THR A 44 10.88 5.94 2.48
C THR A 44 10.78 7.06 3.51
N VAL A 45 9.76 7.02 4.39
CA VAL A 45 9.62 7.97 5.50
C VAL A 45 10.78 7.82 6.47
N GLU A 46 11.16 6.59 6.84
CA GLU A 46 12.31 6.35 7.70
C GLU A 46 13.59 6.92 7.07
N MET A 47 13.89 6.56 5.83
CA MET A 47 15.08 7.04 5.10
C MET A 47 15.13 8.56 4.98
N SER A 48 13.98 9.21 4.71
CA SER A 48 13.91 10.67 4.59
C SER A 48 13.95 11.40 5.93
N THR A 49 13.55 10.75 7.03
CA THR A 49 13.59 11.32 8.38
C THR A 49 14.92 11.07 9.09
N THR A 50 15.65 10.00 8.75
CA THR A 50 17.07 9.88 9.10
C THR A 50 17.88 10.92 8.35
N LYS A 51 18.06 12.08 8.99
CA LYS A 51 18.99 13.15 8.61
C LYS A 51 20.46 12.74 8.86
N ILE A 52 20.78 11.46 8.63
CA ILE A 52 22.14 10.96 8.68
C ILE A 52 22.64 11.12 7.25
N PRO A 53 23.59 12.04 6.95
CA PRO A 53 24.28 11.96 5.67
C PRO A 53 24.81 10.54 5.58
N MET A 54 24.51 9.81 4.50
CA MET A 54 25.21 8.56 4.24
C MET A 54 26.69 8.89 4.25
N LEU A 55 27.34 8.70 5.39
CA LEU A 55 28.78 8.79 5.58
C LEU A 55 29.35 7.56 4.87
N SER A 56 29.25 7.57 3.53
CA SER A 56 30.27 6.99 2.71
C SER A 56 31.50 7.85 2.95
N THR A 57 32.21 7.57 4.04
CA THR A 57 33.60 7.96 4.21
C THR A 57 34.39 7.24 3.12
N THR A 58 34.33 7.79 1.91
CA THR A 58 35.34 7.53 0.89
C THR A 58 36.61 8.09 1.48
N HIS A 59 37.43 7.23 2.10
CA HIS A 59 38.80 7.58 2.45
C HIS A 59 39.51 7.92 1.13
N ALA A 60 39.54 9.21 0.79
CA ALA A 60 40.35 9.70 -0.30
C ALA A 60 41.80 9.60 0.16
N ILE A 61 42.47 8.52 -0.27
CA ILE A 61 43.91 8.39 -0.16
C ILE A 61 44.49 9.22 -1.31
N PHE A 62 45.08 10.38 -0.99
CA PHE A 62 45.94 11.16 -1.88
C PHE A 62 47.37 11.10 -1.34
#